data_AF-A0A9K3JN38-F1
#
_entry.id   AF-A0A9K3JN38-F1
#
_cell.length_a   1.000
_cell.length_b   1.000
_cell.length_c   1.000
_cell.angle_alpha   90.00
_cell.angle_beta   90.00
_cell.angle_gamma   90.00
#
_symmetry.space_group_name_H-M   'P 1'
#
loop_
_entity.id
_entity.type
_entity.pdbx_description
1 polymer ?
#
loop_
_entity_poly.entity_id
_entity_poly.type
_entity_poly.pdbx_seq_one_letter_code
_entity_poly.pdbx_strand_id
1 'polypeptide(L)' 'MLDGCIVHGPWGGSFGGEWVYMPHQGFTRKIKISVRYGEVIDSINFQTCFTTGETLSSSFGGKGGNRTDTSLHYV' A
#
# COMPACT_ATOMS: atom_id res chain seq x y z
N MET A 1 -2.24 17.60 -6.24
CA MET A 1 -1.62 17.55 -4.91
C MET A 1 -2.70 17.31 -3.89
N LEU A 2 -2.41 16.55 -2.83
CA LEU A 2 -3.34 16.33 -1.72
C LEU A 2 -3.21 17.50 -0.75
N ASP A 3 -4.21 18.38 -0.71
CA ASP A 3 -4.20 19.55 0.18
C ASP A 3 -4.05 19.11 1.64
N GLY A 4 -3.08 19.71 2.34
CA GLY A 4 -2.78 19.42 3.74
C GLY A 4 -1.90 18.19 3.99
N CYS A 5 -1.45 17.47 2.95
CA CYS A 5 -0.52 16.35 3.12
C CYS A 5 0.95 16.78 2.98
N ILE A 6 1.82 16.23 3.83
CA ILE A 6 3.27 16.28 3.65
C ILE A 6 3.69 15.04 2.85
N VAL A 7 4.41 15.25 1.76
CA VAL A 7 4.98 14.18 0.92
C VAL A 7 6.50 14.31 0.92
N HIS A 8 7.20 13.19 1.11
CA HIS A 8 8.66 13.14 1.09
C HIS A 8 9.14 11.91 0.29
N GLY A 9 10.12 12.10 -0.59
CA GLY A 9 10.45 11.17 -1.67
C GLY A 9 9.73 11.53 -2.99
N PRO A 10 9.56 10.58 -3.92
CA PRO A 10 9.98 9.18 -3.87
C PRO A 10 11.51 8.99 -4.00
N TRP A 11 12.02 7.82 -3.61
CA TRP A 11 13.40 7.40 -3.90
C TRP A 11 13.36 6.20 -4.86
N GLY A 12 14.07 6.31 -5.98
CA GLY A 12 14.10 5.29 -7.01
C GLY A 12 14.28 5.90 -8.41
N GLY A 13 13.97 5.12 -9.44
CA GLY A 13 13.95 5.59 -10.82
C GLY A 13 12.71 6.42 -11.17
N SER A 14 12.71 7.02 -12.36
CA SER A 14 11.64 7.90 -12.85
C SER A 14 10.65 7.23 -13.81
N PHE A 15 10.66 5.89 -13.89
CA PHE A 15 9.81 5.11 -14.79
C PHE A 15 8.56 4.58 -14.07
N GLY A 16 7.50 4.28 -14.82
CA GLY A 16 6.23 3.77 -14.31
C GLY A 16 5.16 4.85 -14.18
N GLY A 17 4.00 4.47 -13.63
CA GLY A 17 2.92 5.39 -13.31
C GLY A 17 2.99 5.86 -11.86
N GLU A 18 2.72 7.14 -11.62
CA GLU A 18 2.59 7.67 -10.27
C GLU A 18 1.40 7.03 -9.54
N TRP A 19 1.56 6.80 -8.23
CA TRP A 19 0.51 6.28 -7.38
C TRP A 19 0.60 6.84 -5.97
N VAL A 20 -0.54 6.87 -5.30
CA VAL A 20 -0.66 7.23 -3.88
C VAL A 20 -1.64 6.28 -3.22
N TYR A 21 -1.32 5.84 -2.00
CA TYR A 21 -2.25 5.13 -1.13
C TYR A 21 -2.51 5.99 0.10
N MET A 22 -3.79 6.12 0.46
CA MET A 22 -4.21 6.73 1.70
C MET A 22 -5.20 5.80 2.40
N PRO A 23 -4.98 5.44 3.68
CA PRO A 23 -5.99 4.73 4.43
C PRO A 23 -7.22 5.62 4.63
N HIS A 24 -8.40 5.02 4.55
CA HIS A 24 -9.66 5.73 4.80
C HIS A 24 -9.76 6.09 6.28
N GLN A 25 -9.98 7.37 6.56
CA GLN A 25 -10.09 7.88 7.92
C GLN A 25 -11.39 7.37 8.60
N GLY A 26 -11.32 7.15 9.92
CA GLY A 26 -12.48 6.89 10.78
C GLY A 26 -13.01 5.45 10.82
N PHE A 27 -12.73 4.61 9.81
CA PHE A 27 -13.30 3.25 9.73
C PHE A 27 -12.26 2.15 9.52
N THR A 28 -10.97 2.49 9.45
CA THR A 28 -9.91 1.50 9.25
C THR A 28 -9.65 0.71 10.53
N ARG A 29 -9.88 -0.61 10.49
CA ARG A 29 -9.57 -1.53 11.59
C ARG A 29 -8.17 -2.13 11.45
N LYS A 30 -7.78 -2.44 10.22
CA LYS A 30 -6.51 -3.12 9.92
C LYS A 30 -6.01 -2.67 8.56
N ILE A 31 -4.70 -2.50 8.42
CA ILE A 31 -4.04 -2.40 7.12
C ILE A 31 -3.12 -3.60 6.98
N LYS A 32 -3.33 -4.40 5.94
CA LYS A 32 -2.39 -5.46 5.52
C LYS A 32 -1.55 -4.91 4.38
N ILE A 33 -0.23 -4.95 4.54
CA ILE A 33 0.73 -4.59 3.50
C ILE A 33 1.38 -5.89 3.01
N SER A 34 1.40 -6.05 1.70
CA SER A 34 1.96 -7.23 1.05
C SER A 34 3.01 -6.78 0.05
N VAL A 35 4.23 -7.27 0.21
CA VAL A 35 5.35 -6.94 -0.67
C VAL A 35 5.74 -8.19 -1.44
N ARG A 36 5.83 -8.05 -2.77
CA ARG A 36 6.39 -9.07 -3.66
C ARG A 36 7.80 -8.67 -4.06
N TYR A 37 8.75 -9.61 -3.98
CA TYR A 37 10.16 -9.35 -4.25
C TYR A 37 10.93 -10.58 -4.74
N GLY A 38 12.01 -10.32 -5.47
CA GLY A 38 13.06 -11.26 -5.83
C GLY A 38 14.41 -10.58 -5.64
N GLU A 39 15.08 -10.24 -6.74
CA GLU A 39 16.27 -9.37 -6.73
C GLU A 39 15.92 -7.90 -6.45
N VAL A 40 14.69 -7.50 -6.79
CA VAL A 40 14.12 -6.16 -6.55
C VAL A 40 12.71 -6.29 -5.98
N ILE A 41 12.10 -5.17 -5.62
CA ILE A 41 10.67 -5.13 -5.29
C ILE A 41 9.86 -5.18 -6.58
N ASP A 42 9.05 -6.23 -6.74
CA ASP A 42 8.15 -6.42 -7.87
C ASP A 42 6.86 -5.63 -7.71
N SER A 43 6.25 -5.68 -6.51
CA SER A 43 5.03 -4.93 -6.20
C SER A 43 4.78 -4.77 -4.71
N ILE A 44 3.94 -3.78 -4.41
CA ILE A 44 3.37 -3.54 -3.08
C ILE A 44 1.85 -3.49 -3.19
N ASN A 45 1.15 -4.15 -2.26
CA ASN A 45 -0.29 -4.10 -2.13
C ASN A 45 -0.67 -3.62 -0.73
N PHE A 46 -1.57 -2.66 -0.67
CA PHE A 46 -2.23 -2.22 0.56
C PHE A 46 -3.66 -2.76 0.57
N GLN A 47 -4.06 -3.40 1.66
CA GLN A 47 -5.44 -3.80 1.90
C GLN A 47 -5.92 -3.17 3.18
N THR A 48 -6.88 -2.25 3.06
CA THR A 48 -7.62 -1.65 4.18
C THR A 48 -8.76 -2.58 4.53
N CYS A 49 -8.81 -3.08 5.76
CA CYS A 49 -9.97 -3.77 6.32
C CYS A 49 -10.73 -2.79 7.22
N PHE A 50 -12.00 -2.59 6.92
CA PHE A 50 -12.86 -1.68 7.65
C PHE A 50 -13.45 -2.34 8.91
N THR A 51 -13.94 -1.53 9.84
CA THR A 51 -14.70 -2.00 11.00
C THR A 51 -15.99 -2.72 10.59
N THR A 52 -16.55 -2.39 9.43
CA THR A 52 -17.70 -3.07 8.80
C THR A 52 -17.40 -4.47 8.30
N GLY A 53 -16.12 -4.85 8.20
CA GLY A 53 -15.66 -6.12 7.61
C GLY A 53 -15.37 -6.05 6.11
N GLU A 54 -15.73 -4.96 5.44
CA GLU A 54 -15.37 -4.73 4.04
C GLU A 54 -13.86 -4.57 3.88
N THR A 55 -13.36 -4.83 2.67
CA THR A 55 -11.96 -4.66 2.34
C THR A 55 -11.78 -3.89 1.04
N LEU A 56 -10.87 -2.91 1.05
CA LEU A 56 -10.42 -2.19 -0.15
C LEU A 56 -8.94 -2.51 -0.39
N SER A 57 -8.58 -2.88 -1.62
CA SER A 57 -7.20 -3.17 -2.00
C SER A 57 -6.69 -2.23 -3.09
N SER A 58 -5.39 -1.92 -3.02
CA SER A 58 -4.66 -1.20 -4.06
C SER A 58 -3.29 -1.86 -4.25
N SER A 59 -3.00 -2.26 -5.48
CA SER A 59 -1.76 -2.95 -5.87
C SER A 59 -0.97 -2.11 -6.87
N PHE A 60 0.34 -1.98 -6.64
CA PHE A 60 1.24 -1.20 -7.48
C PHE A 60 2.46 -2.04 -7.85
N GLY A 61 2.75 -2.15 -9.15
CA GLY A 61 3.85 -2.96 -9.69
C GLY A 61 3.38 -4.25 -10.39
N GLY A 62 4.32 -5.16 -10.60
CA GLY A 62 4.15 -6.40 -11.35
C GLY A 62 3.67 -7.61 -10.54
N LYS A 63 3.60 -8.78 -11.19
CA LYS A 63 3.12 -10.05 -10.61
C LYS A 63 4.24 -11.01 -10.17
N GLY A 64 5.50 -10.58 -10.25
CA GLY A 64 6.67 -11.39 -9.93
C GLY A 64 6.87 -11.62 -8.43
N GLY A 65 8.02 -12.23 -8.11
CA GLY A 65 8.56 -12.34 -6.75
C GLY A 65 7.84 -13.28 -5.78
N ASN A 66 8.54 -13.60 -4.70
CA ASN A 66 8.00 -14.17 -3.47
C ASN A 66 7.22 -13.12 -2.70
N ARG A 67 6.27 -13.54 -1.85
CA ARG A 67 5.39 -12.64 -1.11
C ARG A 67 5.63 -12.70 0.40
N THR A 68 5.75 -11.53 1.02
CA THR A 68 5.67 -11.37 2.48
C THR A 68 4.54 -10.43 2.85
N ASP A 69 3.89 -10.72 3.97
CA ASP A 69 2.78 -9.95 4.51
C ASP A 69 3.13 -9.39 5.89
N THR A 70 2.75 -8.14 6.12
CA THR A 70 2.70 -7.56 7.47
C THR A 70 1.34 -6.90 7.68
N SER A 71 0.96 -6.70 8.93
CA SER A 71 -0.29 -5.99 9.21
C SER A 71 -0.23 -5.13 10.45
N LEU A 72 -0.79 -3.93 10.32
CA LEU A 72 -1.05 -3.01 11.41
C LEU A 72 -2.52 -3.09 11.81
N HIS A 73 -2.75 -3.27 13.11
CA HIS A 73 -4.08 -3.27 13.71
C HIS A 73 -4.29 -1.96 14.44
N TYR A 74 -5.41 -1.29 14.16
CA TYR A 74 -5.85 -0.11 14.89
C TYR A 74 -6.77 -0.59 16.02
N VAL A 75 -6.49 -0.11 17.23
CA VAL A 75 -7.24 -0.41 18.47
C VAL A 75 -8.38 0.58 18.62
#